data_AF-A0A822B0S6-F1
#
_entry.id   AF-A0A822B0S6-F1
#
_cell.length_a   1.000
_cell.length_b   1.000
_cell.length_c   1.000
_cell.angle_alpha   90.00
_cell.angle_beta   90.00
_cell.angle_gamma   90.00
#
_symmetry.space_group_name_H-M   'P 1'
#
loop_
_entity.id
_entity.type
_entity.pdbx_description
1 polymer ?
#
loop_
_entity_poly.entity_id
_entity_poly.type
_entity_poly.pdbx_seq_one_letter_code
_entity_poly.pdbx_strand_id
1 'polypeptide(L)'
;MVPLNLLINPGAELSALAGWTQTGSSPVLQDTGGLLNSGYNQHTGTACFAGGYGSSGAPSSLFQNVNLINGTQNFSTAQIDTGTLSAEVSFYYQTWYDYWSAYDDAQVTITFRSATNTILGTGTAGALECTLHSNWCYQINLYSIPSGTRSIDYTMTLIRNAGTNIDAYIDDNSLRVV
;
A
#
# COMPACT_ATOMS: atom_id res chain seq x y z
N MET A 1 -15.90 16.43 -8.30
CA MET A 1 -14.72 16.72 -7.45
C MET A 1 -14.14 15.37 -7.04
N VAL A 2 -12.82 15.20 -7.10
CA VAL A 2 -12.17 13.96 -6.67
C VAL A 2 -12.05 13.97 -5.14
N PRO A 3 -12.48 12.92 -4.41
CA PRO A 3 -12.33 12.88 -2.95
C PRO A 3 -10.86 12.96 -2.51
N LEU A 4 -10.59 13.56 -1.35
CA LEU A 4 -9.23 13.67 -0.81
C LEU A 4 -8.64 12.29 -0.51
N ASN A 5 -7.35 12.09 -0.74
CA ASN A 5 -6.70 10.86 -0.29
C ASN A 5 -6.73 10.77 1.24
N LEU A 6 -7.08 9.59 1.76
CA LEU A 6 -7.15 9.32 3.19
C LEU A 6 -5.79 8.95 3.80
N LEU A 7 -4.83 8.54 2.97
CA LEU A 7 -3.48 8.19 3.42
C LEU A 7 -2.63 9.43 3.65
N ILE A 8 -1.81 9.38 4.70
CA ILE A 8 -0.71 10.32 4.91
C ILE A 8 0.54 9.75 4.23
N ASN A 9 1.34 10.62 3.63
CA ASN A 9 2.60 10.23 2.98
C ASN A 9 2.42 9.08 1.94
N PRO A 10 1.51 9.20 0.97
CA PRO A 10 1.18 8.11 0.05
C PRO A 10 2.30 7.71 -0.92
N GLY A 11 3.25 8.61 -1.19
CA GLY A 11 4.39 8.40 -2.09
C GLY A 11 5.74 8.48 -1.37
N ALA A 12 5.79 8.13 -0.08
CA ALA A 12 7.03 8.10 0.72
C ALA A 12 7.84 9.41 0.83
N GLU A 13 7.30 10.56 0.43
CA GLU A 13 7.99 11.87 0.46
C GLU A 13 8.33 12.40 1.86
N LEU A 14 7.65 11.94 2.91
CA LEU A 14 7.97 12.35 4.27
C LEU A 14 9.06 11.46 4.88
N SER A 15 10.04 12.11 5.50
CA SER A 15 11.21 11.48 6.11
C SER A 15 10.86 10.31 7.02
N ALA A 16 11.67 9.24 6.95
CA ALA A 16 11.54 8.07 7.83
C ALA A 16 10.15 7.42 7.76
N LEU A 17 9.50 7.49 6.59
CA LEU A 17 8.20 6.90 6.34
C LEU A 17 7.11 7.41 7.29
N ALA A 18 7.21 8.69 7.69
CA ALA A 18 6.27 9.29 8.64
C ALA A 18 4.80 9.07 8.21
N GLY A 19 3.96 8.70 9.17
CA GLY A 19 2.56 8.30 8.94
C GLY A 19 2.38 6.79 8.80
N TRP A 20 3.42 6.02 8.50
CA TRP A 20 3.35 4.57 8.35
C TRP A 20 3.89 3.84 9.59
N THR A 21 3.31 2.68 9.89
CA THR A 21 3.77 1.77 10.95
C THR A 21 4.31 0.49 10.32
N GLN A 22 5.55 0.13 10.64
CA GLN A 22 6.14 -1.15 10.21
C GLN A 22 5.48 -2.32 10.93
N THR A 23 5.02 -3.31 10.16
CA THR A 23 4.36 -4.52 10.68
C THR A 23 5.07 -5.81 10.26
N GLY A 24 5.90 -5.77 9.22
CA GLY A 24 6.71 -6.90 8.76
C GLY A 24 8.05 -6.98 9.49
N SER A 25 8.67 -8.16 9.51
CA SER A 25 9.96 -8.36 10.18
C SER A 25 11.15 -7.87 9.36
N SER A 26 10.97 -7.66 8.06
CA SER A 26 11.95 -6.99 7.18
C SER A 26 11.55 -5.52 7.02
N PRO A 27 12.46 -4.54 7.16
CA PRO A 27 12.11 -3.13 7.11
C PRO A 27 11.79 -2.69 5.67
N VAL A 28 10.69 -1.96 5.49
CA VAL A 28 10.48 -1.19 4.25
C VAL A 28 11.42 0.01 4.26
N LEU A 29 12.02 0.31 3.11
CA LEU A 29 12.90 1.44 2.90
C LEU A 29 12.18 2.58 2.19
N GLN A 30 12.59 3.80 2.51
CA GLN A 30 12.34 4.97 1.67
C GLN A 30 13.46 5.00 0.62
N ASP A 31 13.18 4.58 -0.61
CA ASP A 31 14.14 4.67 -1.72
C ASP A 31 14.03 6.04 -2.38
N THR A 32 15.16 6.71 -2.60
CA THR A 32 15.24 8.08 -3.17
C THR A 32 15.93 8.10 -4.53
N GLY A 33 16.08 6.93 -5.17
CA GLY A 33 16.63 6.80 -6.51
C GLY A 33 17.69 5.71 -6.59
N GLY A 34 17.23 4.45 -6.54
CA GLY A 34 18.06 3.28 -6.79
C GLY A 34 18.96 2.87 -5.63
N LEU A 35 18.49 3.01 -4.39
CA LEU A 35 19.16 2.43 -3.22
C LEU A 35 19.28 0.91 -3.42
N LEU A 36 18.15 0.23 -3.65
CA LEU A 36 18.15 -1.23 -3.83
C LEU A 36 18.78 -1.61 -5.17
N ASN A 37 18.26 -1.05 -6.26
CA ASN A 37 18.77 -1.31 -7.59
C ASN A 37 18.83 -0.05 -8.44
N SER A 38 19.97 0.18 -9.11
CA SER A 38 20.17 1.35 -9.96
C SER A 38 19.19 1.39 -11.14
N GLY A 39 18.65 2.58 -11.45
CA GLY A 39 17.75 2.78 -12.59
C GLY A 39 16.26 2.57 -12.28
N TYR A 40 15.92 2.24 -11.03
CA TYR A 40 14.55 2.08 -10.54
C TYR A 40 14.18 3.34 -9.77
N ASN A 41 13.76 4.36 -10.52
CA ASN A 41 13.39 5.67 -9.98
C ASN A 41 11.93 5.64 -9.49
N GLN A 42 11.64 6.50 -8.52
CA GLN A 42 10.29 6.80 -8.04
C GLN A 42 9.31 7.13 -9.19
N HIS A 43 8.03 6.83 -9.00
CA HIS A 43 7.00 7.07 -10.02
C HIS A 43 6.73 8.56 -10.13
N THR A 44 6.52 9.22 -8.99
CA THR A 44 6.48 10.67 -8.89
C THR A 44 7.32 11.16 -7.71
N GLY A 45 7.51 12.47 -7.61
CA GLY A 45 8.23 13.06 -6.48
C GLY A 45 9.71 12.66 -6.39
N THR A 46 10.17 12.41 -5.18
CA THR A 46 11.58 12.16 -4.84
C THR A 46 11.82 10.85 -4.09
N ALA A 47 10.77 10.12 -3.72
CA ALA A 47 10.91 8.87 -2.99
C ALA A 47 9.85 7.84 -3.40
N CYS A 48 10.12 6.56 -3.10
CA CYS A 48 9.14 5.49 -3.15
C CYS A 48 9.37 4.48 -2.00
N PHE A 49 8.42 3.57 -1.80
CA PHE A 49 8.55 2.47 -0.84
C PHE A 49 9.25 1.29 -1.51
N ALA A 50 10.26 0.72 -0.85
CA ALA A 50 11.01 -0.40 -1.38
C ALA A 50 11.23 -1.51 -0.35
N GLY A 51 11.29 -2.76 -0.80
CA GLY A 51 11.20 -3.92 0.07
C GLY A 51 12.40 -4.14 0.99
N GLY A 52 13.59 -3.68 0.60
CA GLY A 52 14.79 -3.63 1.45
C GLY A 52 15.78 -4.78 1.24
N TYR A 53 16.96 -4.62 1.84
CA TYR A 53 18.09 -5.55 1.68
C TYR A 53 18.02 -6.74 2.65
N GLY A 54 18.58 -7.87 2.23
CA GLY A 54 18.97 -8.96 3.14
C GLY A 54 17.82 -9.53 3.96
N SER A 55 16.66 -9.71 3.36
CA SER A 55 15.48 -10.20 4.07
C SER A 55 15.63 -11.66 4.50
N SER A 56 15.10 -12.00 5.67
CA SER A 56 15.04 -13.38 6.18
C SER A 56 14.09 -14.30 5.39
N GLY A 57 13.57 -13.82 4.26
CA GLY A 57 12.43 -14.39 3.53
C GLY A 57 11.07 -13.97 4.04
N ALA A 58 11.02 -13.29 5.17
CA ALA A 58 9.80 -12.66 5.63
C ALA A 58 9.51 -11.37 4.85
N PRO A 59 8.24 -11.09 4.54
CA PRO A 59 7.84 -9.90 3.80
C PRO A 59 8.12 -8.62 4.60
N SER A 60 8.29 -7.53 3.85
CA SER A 60 8.33 -6.18 4.41
C SER A 60 6.94 -5.57 4.31
N SER A 61 6.43 -4.94 5.37
CA SER A 61 5.10 -4.34 5.32
C SER A 61 4.96 -3.08 6.16
N LEU A 62 4.19 -2.14 5.60
CA LEU A 62 3.79 -0.90 6.24
C LEU A 62 2.28 -0.82 6.36
N PHE A 63 1.84 -0.12 7.37
CA PHE A 63 0.44 -0.04 7.76
C PHE A 63 0.01 1.39 8.12
N GLN A 64 -1.21 1.76 7.72
CA GLN A 64 -1.94 2.92 8.23
C GLN A 64 -3.36 2.52 8.66
N ASN A 65 -3.75 2.91 9.88
CA ASN A 65 -5.16 2.86 10.29
C ASN A 65 -5.81 4.21 9.99
N VAL A 66 -6.80 4.20 9.11
CA VAL A 66 -7.52 5.38 8.65
C VAL A 66 -8.89 5.43 9.31
N ASN A 67 -9.16 6.48 10.08
CA ASN A 67 -10.49 6.73 10.65
C ASN A 67 -11.42 7.34 9.60
N LEU A 68 -12.63 6.76 9.44
CA LEU A 68 -13.64 7.28 8.52
C LEU A 68 -14.56 8.32 9.18
N ILE A 69 -14.75 8.22 10.50
CA ILE A 69 -15.55 9.15 11.29
C ILE A 69 -14.65 10.27 11.84
N ASN A 70 -15.04 11.53 11.64
CA ASN A 70 -14.22 12.69 12.01
C ASN A 70 -12.80 12.68 11.41
N GLY A 71 -12.59 11.92 10.33
CA GLY A 71 -11.34 11.86 9.57
C GLY A 71 -11.29 12.86 8.42
N THR A 72 -10.31 12.71 7.52
CA THR A 72 -10.05 13.63 6.40
C THR A 72 -11.28 13.84 5.49
N GLN A 73 -12.03 12.79 5.19
CA GLN A 73 -13.27 12.87 4.40
C GLN A 73 -14.54 13.02 5.26
N ASN A 74 -14.41 12.90 6.59
CA ASN A 74 -15.43 13.18 7.60
C ASN A 74 -16.83 12.58 7.34
N PHE A 75 -16.93 11.26 7.17
CA PHE A 75 -18.24 10.61 7.05
C PHE A 75 -18.93 10.53 8.42
N SER A 76 -20.26 10.63 8.40
CA SER A 76 -21.09 10.26 9.55
C SER A 76 -21.27 8.74 9.62
N THR A 77 -21.56 8.23 10.82
CA THR A 77 -21.89 6.80 11.01
C THR A 77 -23.09 6.39 10.18
N ALA A 78 -24.12 7.26 10.11
CA ALA A 78 -25.32 7.00 9.32
C ALA A 78 -25.01 6.80 7.83
N GLN A 79 -24.08 7.57 7.25
CA GLN A 79 -23.68 7.41 5.85
C GLN A 79 -23.00 6.05 5.61
N ILE A 80 -22.04 5.68 6.46
CA ILE A 80 -21.34 4.39 6.32
C ILE A 80 -22.32 3.23 6.52
N ASP A 81 -23.20 3.34 7.50
CA ASP A 81 -24.09 2.25 7.90
C ASP A 81 -25.18 1.96 6.85
N THR A 82 -25.36 2.82 5.82
CA THR A 82 -26.19 2.51 4.64
C THR A 82 -25.63 1.35 3.80
N GLY A 83 -24.33 1.07 3.89
CA GLY A 83 -23.66 0.02 3.11
C GLY A 83 -23.56 0.31 1.60
N THR A 84 -23.69 1.57 1.19
CA THR A 84 -23.61 1.97 -0.24
C THR A 84 -22.26 2.52 -0.66
N LEU A 85 -21.39 2.86 0.31
CA LEU A 85 -20.07 3.43 0.06
C LEU A 85 -19.06 2.35 -0.36
N SER A 86 -18.06 2.76 -1.13
CA SER A 86 -16.95 1.89 -1.52
C SER A 86 -15.59 2.52 -1.23
N ALA A 87 -14.60 1.70 -0.91
CA ALA A 87 -13.21 2.09 -0.81
C ALA A 87 -12.54 1.88 -2.18
N GLU A 88 -12.17 2.98 -2.84
CA GLU A 88 -11.29 2.98 -4.01
C GLU A 88 -9.84 2.95 -3.54
N VAL A 89 -9.12 1.92 -3.94
CA VAL A 89 -7.71 1.71 -3.66
C VAL A 89 -6.96 1.74 -4.96
N SER A 90 -5.92 2.56 -5.05
CA SER A 90 -4.99 2.50 -6.17
C SER A 90 -3.55 2.77 -5.74
N PHE A 91 -2.61 2.29 -6.53
CA PHE A 91 -1.18 2.47 -6.29
C PHE A 91 -0.40 2.16 -7.57
N TYR A 92 0.81 2.69 -7.64
CA TYR A 92 1.79 2.28 -8.61
C TYR A 92 2.73 1.26 -7.99
N TYR A 93 3.15 0.26 -8.76
CA TYR A 93 4.09 -0.75 -8.32
C TYR A 93 5.09 -1.11 -9.41
N GLN A 94 6.26 -1.55 -8.98
CA GLN A 94 7.36 -1.95 -9.84
C GLN A 94 8.12 -3.11 -9.19
N THR A 95 8.74 -3.95 -10.00
CA THR A 95 9.52 -5.11 -9.56
C THR A 95 10.80 -5.19 -10.38
N TRP A 96 11.94 -5.47 -9.73
CA TRP A 96 13.22 -5.59 -10.43
C TRP A 96 13.20 -6.76 -11.41
N TYR A 97 13.65 -6.50 -12.63
CA TYR A 97 13.85 -7.52 -13.63
C TYR A 97 15.14 -8.29 -13.39
N ASP A 98 15.01 -9.55 -12.98
CA ASP A 98 16.08 -10.53 -13.03
C ASP A 98 15.74 -11.62 -14.06
N TYR A 99 16.53 -11.72 -15.13
CA TYR A 99 16.36 -12.72 -16.19
C TYR A 99 16.42 -14.16 -15.64
N TRP A 100 17.06 -14.36 -14.49
CA TRP A 100 17.40 -15.68 -13.95
C TRP A 100 16.62 -16.07 -12.70
N SER A 101 15.70 -15.23 -12.22
CA SER A 101 14.92 -15.51 -11.01
C SER A 101 13.48 -15.02 -11.09
N ALA A 102 12.65 -15.46 -10.14
CA ALA A 102 11.26 -15.01 -10.06
C ALA A 102 11.23 -13.56 -9.54
N TYR A 103 10.31 -12.76 -10.08
CA TYR A 103 10.06 -11.40 -9.60
C TYR A 103 9.52 -11.42 -8.19
N ASP A 104 9.92 -10.45 -7.38
CA ASP A 104 9.26 -10.15 -6.12
C ASP A 104 7.93 -9.45 -6.36
N ASP A 105 7.02 -9.48 -5.38
CA ASP A 105 5.66 -8.96 -5.56
C ASP A 105 5.37 -7.75 -4.67
N ALA A 106 4.54 -6.87 -5.20
CA ALA A 106 3.84 -5.84 -4.44
C ALA A 106 2.41 -6.29 -4.14
N GLN A 107 1.91 -6.00 -2.94
CA GLN A 107 0.55 -6.29 -2.53
C GLN A 107 0.00 -5.17 -1.66
N VAL A 108 -1.27 -4.81 -1.89
CA VAL A 108 -2.05 -3.97 -0.99
C VAL A 108 -3.26 -4.75 -0.49
N THR A 109 -3.45 -4.72 0.82
CA THR A 109 -4.61 -5.29 1.50
C THR A 109 -5.31 -4.20 2.31
N ILE A 110 -6.63 -4.18 2.22
CA ILE A 110 -7.48 -3.37 3.10
C ILE A 110 -8.28 -4.25 4.06
N THR A 111 -8.38 -3.82 5.31
CA THR A 111 -9.21 -4.49 6.32
C THR A 111 -10.19 -3.49 6.93
N PHE A 112 -11.48 -3.80 6.86
CA PHE A 112 -12.54 -2.96 7.41
C PHE A 112 -12.76 -3.32 8.87
N ARG A 113 -12.70 -2.33 9.77
CA ARG A 113 -12.88 -2.55 11.21
C ARG A 113 -14.07 -1.82 11.79
N SER A 114 -14.74 -2.46 12.74
CA SER A 114 -15.79 -1.85 13.56
C SER A 114 -15.22 -0.90 14.62
N ALA A 115 -16.09 -0.21 15.37
CA ALA A 115 -15.72 0.59 16.53
C ALA A 115 -14.97 -0.19 17.63
N THR A 116 -15.18 -1.52 17.70
CA THR A 116 -14.54 -2.42 18.66
C THR A 116 -13.34 -3.16 18.08
N ASN A 117 -12.81 -2.70 16.94
CA ASN A 117 -11.71 -3.31 16.18
C ASN A 117 -11.99 -4.70 15.59
N THR A 118 -13.27 -5.14 15.58
CA THR A 118 -13.67 -6.39 14.93
C THR A 118 -13.50 -6.25 13.42
N ILE A 119 -12.92 -7.26 12.77
CA ILE A 119 -12.82 -7.32 11.31
C ILE A 119 -14.21 -7.59 10.74
N LEU A 120 -14.68 -6.68 9.88
CA LEU A 120 -15.96 -6.78 9.18
C LEU A 120 -15.80 -7.28 7.74
N GLY A 121 -14.61 -7.11 7.16
CA GLY A 121 -14.29 -7.58 5.82
C GLY A 121 -12.85 -7.26 5.45
N THR A 122 -12.38 -7.89 4.38
CA THR A 122 -11.05 -7.68 3.81
C THR A 122 -11.14 -7.60 2.29
N GLY A 123 -10.25 -6.81 1.69
CA GLY A 123 -10.04 -6.73 0.24
C GLY A 123 -8.54 -6.81 -0.04
N THR A 124 -8.14 -7.47 -1.13
CA THR A 124 -6.73 -7.58 -1.51
C THR A 124 -6.60 -7.46 -3.02
N ALA A 125 -5.57 -6.73 -3.46
CA ALA A 125 -5.19 -6.67 -4.86
C ALA A 125 -4.50 -7.95 -5.34
N GLY A 126 -4.18 -8.88 -4.43
CA GLY A 126 -3.31 -10.02 -4.70
C GLY A 126 -1.83 -9.64 -4.65
N ALA A 127 -0.97 -10.63 -4.80
CA ALA A 127 0.46 -10.41 -5.03
C ALA A 127 0.66 -10.10 -6.52
N LEU A 128 1.32 -8.99 -6.82
CA LEU A 128 1.44 -8.44 -8.17
C LEU A 128 2.90 -8.27 -8.58
N GLU A 129 3.24 -8.86 -9.71
CA GLU A 129 4.49 -8.61 -10.43
C GLU A 129 4.29 -7.56 -11.53
N CYS A 130 5.27 -6.67 -11.74
CA CYS A 130 5.22 -5.69 -12.83
C CYS A 130 6.16 -6.09 -13.96
N THR A 131 5.58 -6.50 -15.09
CA THR A 131 6.35 -6.98 -16.26
C THR A 131 6.83 -5.86 -17.19
N LEU A 132 6.63 -4.59 -16.82
CA LEU A 132 7.01 -3.42 -17.63
C LEU A 132 8.46 -2.93 -17.44
N HIS A 133 9.33 -3.74 -16.82
CA HIS A 133 10.80 -3.58 -16.66
C HIS A 133 11.31 -2.14 -16.47
N SER A 134 11.63 -1.76 -15.23
CA SER A 134 12.06 -0.39 -14.88
C SER A 134 11.02 0.69 -15.21
N ASN A 135 9.77 0.30 -15.47
CA ASN A 135 8.60 1.18 -15.51
C ASN A 135 7.58 0.78 -14.42
N TRP A 136 6.60 1.63 -14.19
CA TRP A 136 5.58 1.45 -13.16
C TRP A 136 4.29 0.89 -13.74
N CYS A 137 3.77 -0.15 -13.09
CA CYS A 137 2.44 -0.67 -13.32
C CYS A 137 1.44 0.05 -12.42
N TYR A 138 0.20 0.19 -12.87
CA TYR A 138 -0.87 0.82 -12.10
C TYR A 138 -1.94 -0.20 -11.72
N GLN A 139 -2.32 -0.19 -10.45
CA GLN A 139 -3.40 -1.03 -9.93
C GLN A 139 -4.52 -0.15 -9.36
N ILE A 140 -5.77 -0.52 -9.64
CA ILE A 140 -6.95 0.07 -9.00
C ILE A 140 -7.98 -1.03 -8.67
N ASN A 141 -8.55 -0.95 -7.47
CA ASN A 141 -9.61 -1.83 -6.99
C ASN A 141 -10.69 -1.01 -6.28
N LEU A 142 -11.91 -1.53 -6.32
CA LEU A 142 -13.04 -0.99 -5.58
C LEU A 142 -13.59 -2.07 -4.65
N TYR A 143 -13.75 -1.74 -3.38
CA TYR A 143 -14.25 -2.68 -2.37
C TYR A 143 -15.44 -2.07 -1.63
N SER A 144 -16.57 -2.78 -1.56
CA SER A 144 -17.72 -2.32 -0.78
C SER A 144 -17.35 -2.19 0.70
N ILE A 145 -17.72 -1.08 1.33
CA ILE A 145 -17.50 -0.85 2.76
C ILE A 145 -18.64 -1.50 3.54
N PRO A 146 -18.39 -2.49 4.40
CA PRO A 146 -19.43 -3.08 5.22
C PRO A 146 -20.10 -2.05 6.15
N SER A 147 -21.40 -2.20 6.37
CA SER A 147 -22.11 -1.43 7.41
C SER A 147 -21.44 -1.66 8.77
N GLY A 148 -21.32 -0.61 9.58
CA GLY A 148 -20.63 -0.66 10.87
C GLY A 148 -19.12 -0.39 10.82
N THR A 149 -18.50 -0.21 9.65
CA THR A 149 -17.08 0.18 9.55
C THR A 149 -16.84 1.55 10.17
N ARG A 150 -15.73 1.69 10.89
CA ARG A 150 -15.28 2.95 11.52
C ARG A 150 -13.85 3.30 11.13
N SER A 151 -13.02 2.32 10.84
CA SER A 151 -11.69 2.52 10.30
C SER A 151 -11.35 1.49 9.22
N ILE A 152 -10.40 1.88 8.37
CA ILE A 152 -9.79 1.03 7.34
C ILE A 152 -8.31 0.89 7.67
N ASP A 153 -7.91 -0.36 7.82
CA ASP A 153 -6.52 -0.77 7.85
C ASP A 153 -6.00 -0.86 6.41
N TYR A 154 -5.08 0.02 6.01
CA TYR A 154 -4.39 -0.06 4.72
C TYR A 154 -2.99 -0.63 4.93
N THR A 155 -2.71 -1.79 4.35
CA THR A 155 -1.43 -2.49 4.48
C THR A 155 -0.79 -2.66 3.12
N MET A 156 0.44 -2.18 2.99
CA MET A 156 1.33 -2.52 1.88
C MET A 156 2.23 -3.66 2.31
N THR A 157 2.40 -4.64 1.43
CA THR A 157 3.28 -5.79 1.64
C THR A 157 4.15 -5.95 0.40
N LEU A 158 5.46 -6.08 0.62
CA LEU A 158 6.49 -6.35 -0.39
C LEU A 158 7.03 -7.75 -0.10
N ILE A 159 6.92 -8.64 -1.07
CA ILE A 159 7.07 -10.09 -0.89
C ILE A 159 8.27 -10.58 -1.69
N ARG A 160 9.17 -11.31 -1.03
CA ARG A 160 10.29 -11.97 -1.72
C ARG A 160 9.85 -13.29 -2.31
N ASN A 161 10.08 -13.49 -3.60
CA ASN A 161 9.94 -14.76 -4.30
C ASN A 161 11.29 -15.41 -4.60
N ALA A 162 12.36 -14.63 -4.81
CA ALA A 162 13.71 -15.15 -5.04
C ALA A 162 14.83 -14.23 -4.50
N GLY A 163 16.09 -14.66 -4.61
CA GLY A 163 17.24 -13.83 -4.23
C GLY A 163 17.35 -13.58 -2.71
N THR A 164 18.02 -12.50 -2.30
CA THR A 164 18.23 -12.12 -0.89
C THR A 164 17.62 -10.79 -0.50
N ASN A 165 17.21 -9.97 -1.47
CA ASN A 165 16.54 -8.71 -1.25
C ASN A 165 15.04 -8.87 -1.48
N ILE A 166 14.25 -7.87 -1.13
CA ILE A 166 12.88 -7.72 -1.63
C ILE A 166 12.93 -6.57 -2.64
N ASP A 167 13.06 -6.92 -3.92
CA ASP A 167 13.22 -6.02 -5.06
C ASP A 167 11.85 -5.61 -5.65
N ALA A 168 10.88 -5.36 -4.77
CA ALA A 168 9.57 -4.81 -5.09
C ALA A 168 9.45 -3.39 -4.55
N TYR A 169 8.69 -2.57 -5.28
CA TYR A 169 8.52 -1.15 -5.04
C TYR A 169 7.04 -0.78 -5.15
N ILE A 170 6.60 0.14 -4.30
CA ILE A 170 5.26 0.74 -4.34
C ILE A 170 5.42 2.26 -4.25
N ASP A 171 4.57 2.99 -4.97
CA ASP A 171 4.51 4.45 -4.92
C ASP A 171 3.08 4.94 -5.17
N ASP A 172 2.83 6.23 -4.87
CA ASP A 172 1.58 6.93 -5.16
C ASP A 172 0.32 6.20 -4.70
N ASN A 173 0.34 5.72 -3.46
CA ASN A 173 -0.80 5.02 -2.86
C ASN A 173 -2.01 5.95 -2.72
N SER A 174 -3.21 5.43 -2.95
CA SER A 174 -4.45 6.15 -2.79
C SER A 174 -5.47 5.25 -2.11
N LEU A 175 -6.08 5.79 -1.05
CA LEU A 175 -7.29 5.25 -0.45
C LEU A 175 -8.32 6.38 -0.39
N ARG A 176 -9.47 6.17 -1.01
CA ARG A 176 -10.59 7.11 -1.00
C ARG A 176 -11.89 6.36 -0.74
N VAL A 177 -12.81 6.98 -0.01
CA VAL A 177 -14.20 6.50 -0.01
C VAL A 177 -14.98 7.28 -1.07
N VAL A 178 -15.74 6.53 -1.86
CA VAL A 178 -16.58 7.02 -2.98
C VAL A 178 -18.02 6.55 -2.82
#